data_AF-A0A3B0CCU8-F1
#
_entry.id   AF-A0A3B0CCU8-F1
#
_cell.length_a   1.000
_cell.length_b   1.000
_cell.length_c   1.000
_cell.angle_alpha   90.00
_cell.angle_beta   90.00
_cell.angle_gamma   90.00
#
_symmetry.space_group_name_H-M   'P 1'
#
loop_
_entity.id
_entity.type
_entity.pdbx_description
1 polymer ?
#
loop_
_entity_poly.entity_id
_entity_poly.type
_entity_poly.pdbx_seq_one_letter_code
_entity_poly.pdbx_strand_id
1 'polypeptide(L)'
;MRWTLKPKPEEEDIQRLSDALQVDGLIAQLLLQRGITNYAEAKRFFRPQLSHIHNPFLMKDMDLAVDRIERAIAHNENILVFGDYDVDGTTAVALVSSYLQEYYPNVATYIPDRYTEGYGVSFQGIDFAEDNGFSLIIALDCGVKAIDKVAYAKEKEIDFIICDHHRPGNELPEAIAILDPKREDCNYPYDELCGCGVGFKLIQALASKNGRTTEDLVPYLDLVATAIGADIVPITGENRTLAYYGLQVINSNPRIGFRAIIDQIKKEELTITDVVFIIAPRINAAGRMKHGQHAVNLLTEIDLEQARKFAKEIEQFNLDRRNLDQEITQEALIQIQENKEEERFTSVVFKDTWHKGVIGIVASRLTETYYRPTLVFTKSGDRLSASARSVKGFDVYNALEGCSDCIEQFGGHKYAAGLTLLEGQYEAFKQQFEKVVSETIDPNLLTPEIKVDARIELTDITPKLLRIIKQFAPFGPGNMTPIFMAENLHDTGYGKGVGENEKHLKLSLVQNGMGSIGAIGFNLGEKLSVTANKKSFDAVFSLDENEWQGRVSLQLKLKDLRG
;
A
#
# COMPACT_ATOMS: atom_id res chain seq x y z
N MET A 1 4.46 18.91 -14.86
CA MET A 1 4.88 17.50 -14.73
C MET A 1 5.63 17.11 -16.00
N ARG A 2 6.58 16.18 -15.90
CA ARG A 2 7.25 15.58 -17.07
C ARG A 2 6.45 14.38 -17.55
N TRP A 3 6.25 14.26 -18.85
CA TRP A 3 5.61 13.09 -19.45
C TRP A 3 6.67 12.22 -20.12
N THR A 4 6.73 10.96 -19.74
CA THR A 4 7.72 10.00 -20.25
C THR A 4 6.99 8.82 -20.89
N LEU A 5 7.09 8.70 -22.20
CA LEU A 5 6.55 7.54 -22.92
C LEU A 5 7.41 6.30 -22.65
N LYS A 6 6.77 5.21 -22.24
CA LYS A 6 7.45 3.92 -22.09
C LYS A 6 7.94 3.43 -23.46
N PRO A 7 9.07 2.71 -23.52
CA PRO A 7 9.50 2.04 -24.74
C PRO A 7 8.37 1.18 -25.31
N LYS A 8 8.15 1.29 -26.63
CA LYS A 8 7.26 0.38 -27.36
C LYS A 8 8.02 -0.96 -27.52
N PRO A 9 7.39 -2.11 -27.20
CA PRO A 9 7.94 -3.42 -27.54
C PRO A 9 8.14 -3.57 -29.06
N GLU A 10 8.97 -4.53 -29.46
CA GLU A 10 9.22 -4.82 -30.87
C GLU A 10 7.91 -5.17 -31.61
N GLU A 11 7.76 -4.67 -32.84
CA GLU A 11 6.51 -4.82 -33.60
C GLU A 11 6.18 -6.29 -33.89
N GLU A 12 7.21 -7.12 -34.11
CA GLU A 12 7.06 -8.57 -34.31
C GLU A 12 6.46 -9.26 -33.09
N ASP A 13 6.89 -8.87 -31.88
CA ASP A 13 6.37 -9.43 -30.63
C ASP A 13 4.92 -9.02 -30.39
N ILE A 14 4.60 -7.74 -30.68
CA ILE A 14 3.23 -7.22 -30.60
C ILE A 14 2.32 -8.00 -31.54
N GLN A 15 2.70 -8.15 -32.82
CA GLN A 15 1.91 -8.86 -33.81
C GLN A 15 1.72 -10.33 -33.42
N ARG A 16 2.79 -11.01 -33.02
CA ARG A 16 2.75 -12.42 -32.59
C ARG A 16 1.79 -12.64 -31.43
N LEU A 17 1.87 -11.82 -30.37
CA LEU A 17 1.00 -11.95 -29.21
C LEU A 17 -0.45 -11.54 -29.53
N SER A 18 -0.62 -10.49 -30.34
CA SER A 18 -1.91 -10.03 -30.85
C SER A 18 -2.65 -11.13 -31.59
N ASP A 19 -1.97 -11.81 -32.52
CA ASP A 19 -2.53 -12.93 -33.30
C ASP A 19 -2.84 -14.15 -32.43
N ALA A 20 -1.95 -14.49 -31.49
CA ALA A 20 -2.17 -15.60 -30.57
C ALA A 20 -3.39 -15.39 -29.65
N LEU A 21 -3.66 -14.14 -29.27
CA LEU A 21 -4.76 -13.78 -28.36
C LEU A 21 -6.03 -13.30 -29.09
N GLN A 22 -5.95 -13.02 -30.39
CA GLN A 22 -7.03 -12.42 -31.18
C GLN A 22 -7.50 -11.08 -30.59
N VAL A 23 -6.55 -10.26 -30.13
CA VAL A 23 -6.77 -8.93 -29.54
C VAL A 23 -6.23 -7.84 -30.45
N ASP A 24 -6.40 -6.59 -30.06
CA ASP A 24 -5.79 -5.45 -30.75
C ASP A 24 -4.29 -5.32 -30.38
N GLY A 25 -3.47 -4.77 -31.29
CA GLY A 25 -2.04 -4.55 -31.07
C GLY A 25 -1.75 -3.70 -29.81
N LEU A 26 -2.63 -2.74 -29.48
CA LEU A 26 -2.51 -1.97 -28.25
C LEU A 26 -2.61 -2.85 -27.00
N ILE A 27 -3.50 -3.85 -26.98
CA ILE A 27 -3.62 -4.79 -25.86
C ILE A 27 -2.37 -5.65 -25.74
N ALA A 28 -1.87 -6.17 -26.87
CA ALA A 28 -0.62 -6.95 -26.88
C ALA A 28 0.57 -6.13 -26.38
N GLN A 29 0.70 -4.87 -26.82
CA GLN A 29 1.69 -3.92 -26.30
C GLN A 29 1.60 -3.76 -24.78
N LEU A 30 0.39 -3.52 -24.24
CA LEU A 30 0.19 -3.35 -22.80
C LEU A 30 0.54 -4.61 -22.00
N LEU A 31 0.31 -5.80 -22.55
CA LEU A 31 0.70 -7.08 -21.94
C LEU A 31 2.21 -7.26 -21.94
N LEU A 32 2.88 -7.01 -23.08
CA LEU A 32 4.34 -7.10 -23.19
C LEU A 32 5.05 -6.13 -22.24
N GLN A 33 4.54 -4.91 -22.08
CA GLN A 33 5.06 -3.94 -21.11
C GLN A 33 4.90 -4.38 -19.64
N ARG A 34 4.11 -5.43 -19.37
CA ARG A 34 3.95 -6.10 -18.06
C ARG A 34 4.73 -7.41 -17.97
N GLY A 35 5.57 -7.71 -18.95
CA GLY A 35 6.34 -8.96 -19.02
C GLY A 35 5.51 -10.18 -19.42
N ILE A 36 4.30 -9.98 -19.97
CA ILE A 36 3.45 -11.07 -20.47
C ILE A 36 3.72 -11.24 -21.96
N THR A 37 4.38 -12.34 -22.30
CA THR A 37 5.01 -12.56 -23.61
C THR A 37 4.33 -13.65 -24.44
N ASN A 38 3.49 -14.48 -23.82
CA ASN A 38 2.86 -15.60 -24.50
C ASN A 38 1.42 -15.86 -24.05
N TYR A 39 0.74 -16.76 -24.76
CA TYR A 39 -0.66 -17.11 -24.52
C TYR A 39 -0.90 -17.66 -23.11
N ALA A 40 -0.01 -18.51 -22.59
CA ALA A 40 -0.19 -19.14 -21.28
C ALA A 40 -0.11 -18.11 -20.15
N GLU A 41 0.85 -17.19 -20.23
CA GLU A 41 0.98 -16.06 -19.30
C GLU A 41 -0.23 -15.12 -19.38
N ALA A 42 -0.67 -14.78 -20.58
CA ALA A 42 -1.87 -13.95 -20.77
C ALA A 42 -3.12 -14.62 -20.21
N LYS A 43 -3.29 -15.92 -20.42
CA LYS A 43 -4.38 -16.70 -19.83
C LYS A 43 -4.33 -16.65 -18.31
N ARG A 44 -3.16 -16.85 -17.69
CA ARG A 44 -2.96 -16.75 -16.23
C ARG A 44 -3.30 -15.34 -15.71
N PHE A 45 -2.89 -14.31 -16.46
CA PHE A 45 -3.15 -12.91 -16.12
C PHE A 45 -4.65 -12.56 -16.15
N PHE A 46 -5.36 -12.93 -17.21
CA PHE A 46 -6.79 -12.63 -17.37
C PHE A 46 -7.71 -13.56 -16.59
N ARG A 47 -7.23 -14.76 -16.22
CA ARG A 47 -8.00 -15.79 -15.52
C ARG A 47 -7.22 -16.30 -14.31
N PRO A 48 -7.11 -15.53 -13.22
CA PRO A 48 -6.58 -16.04 -11.96
C PRO A 48 -7.37 -17.27 -11.51
N GLN A 49 -6.66 -18.27 -10.97
CA GLN A 49 -7.21 -19.53 -10.48
C GLN A 49 -6.52 -19.85 -9.15
N LEU A 50 -7.23 -20.47 -8.20
CA LEU A 50 -6.63 -20.85 -6.91
C LEU A 50 -5.43 -21.80 -7.07
N SER A 51 -5.38 -22.61 -8.12
CA SER A 51 -4.22 -23.43 -8.48
C SER A 51 -2.96 -22.64 -8.82
N HIS A 52 -3.06 -21.32 -9.03
CA HIS A 52 -1.90 -20.45 -9.22
C HIS A 52 -1.24 -20.02 -7.90
N ILE A 53 -1.87 -20.31 -6.75
CA ILE A 53 -1.31 -20.15 -5.41
C ILE A 53 -0.32 -21.29 -5.19
N HIS A 54 0.90 -20.96 -4.78
CA HIS A 54 1.99 -21.93 -4.68
C HIS A 54 1.81 -22.86 -3.48
N ASN A 55 2.47 -24.02 -3.51
CA ASN A 55 2.49 -24.91 -2.35
C ASN A 55 3.23 -24.21 -1.19
N PRO A 56 2.62 -24.07 0.01
CA PRO A 56 3.25 -23.36 1.13
C PRO A 56 4.53 -24.05 1.63
N PHE A 57 4.66 -25.38 1.50
CA PHE A 57 5.85 -26.13 1.90
C PHE A 57 7.08 -25.89 1.02
N LEU A 58 6.96 -25.10 -0.05
CA LEU A 58 8.13 -24.59 -0.78
C LEU A 58 8.82 -23.44 -0.04
N MET A 59 8.14 -22.83 0.93
CA MET A 59 8.72 -21.80 1.79
C MET A 59 9.58 -22.46 2.85
N LYS A 60 10.81 -21.97 3.00
CA LYS A 60 11.77 -22.47 3.97
C LYS A 60 11.19 -22.42 5.39
N ASP A 61 11.43 -23.48 6.16
CA ASP A 61 10.98 -23.70 7.54
C ASP A 61 9.46 -23.82 7.75
N MET A 62 8.66 -23.90 6.68
CA MET A 62 7.21 -24.08 6.79
C MET A 62 6.83 -25.38 7.52
N ASP A 63 7.60 -26.45 7.31
CA ASP A 63 7.48 -27.72 8.03
C ASP A 63 7.74 -27.55 9.53
N LEU A 64 8.83 -26.87 9.90
CA LEU A 64 9.17 -26.59 11.30
C LEU A 64 8.11 -25.74 12.01
N ALA A 65 7.57 -24.74 11.32
CA ALA A 65 6.51 -23.88 11.83
C ALA A 65 5.23 -24.68 12.10
N VAL A 66 4.79 -25.49 11.13
CA VAL A 66 3.60 -26.34 11.27
C VAL A 66 3.77 -27.34 12.41
N ASP A 67 4.89 -28.06 12.46
CA ASP A 67 5.15 -29.07 13.49
C ASP A 67 5.16 -28.44 14.89
N ARG A 68 5.72 -27.23 15.04
CA ARG A 68 5.75 -26.51 16.32
C ARG A 68 4.36 -26.08 16.78
N ILE A 69 3.50 -25.61 15.87
CA ILE A 69 2.13 -25.21 16.18
C ILE A 69 1.29 -26.43 16.55
N GLU A 70 1.38 -27.51 15.78
CA GLU A 70 0.68 -28.78 16.07
C GLU A 70 1.11 -29.35 17.43
N ARG A 71 2.40 -29.26 17.76
CA ARG A 71 2.91 -29.65 19.09
C ARG A 71 2.30 -28.79 20.20
N ALA A 72 2.23 -27.47 20.03
CA ALA A 72 1.63 -26.57 21.01
C ALA A 72 0.16 -26.96 21.29
N ILE A 73 -0.60 -27.17 20.21
CA ILE A 73 -2.00 -27.58 20.28
C ILE A 73 -2.13 -28.93 20.99
N ALA A 74 -1.32 -29.93 20.63
CA ALA A 74 -1.35 -31.26 21.23
C ALA A 74 -1.02 -31.26 22.74
N HIS A 75 -0.18 -30.32 23.19
CA HIS A 75 0.21 -30.18 24.60
C HIS A 75 -0.64 -29.15 25.37
N ASN A 76 -1.67 -28.57 24.75
CA ASN A 76 -2.51 -27.52 25.31
C ASN A 76 -1.74 -26.24 25.72
N GLU A 77 -0.66 -25.91 25.01
CA GLU A 77 0.15 -24.71 25.22
C GLU A 77 -0.57 -23.42 24.77
N ASN A 78 -0.47 -22.34 25.53
CA ASN A 78 -1.01 -21.05 25.10
C ASN A 78 -0.17 -20.46 23.95
N ILE A 79 -0.84 -20.04 22.88
CA ILE A 79 -0.23 -19.42 21.69
C ILE A 79 -0.57 -17.93 21.64
N LEU A 80 0.44 -17.08 21.49
CA LEU A 80 0.27 -15.66 21.27
C LEU A 80 0.53 -15.31 19.81
N VAL A 81 -0.49 -14.84 19.11
CA VAL A 81 -0.39 -14.33 17.75
C VAL A 81 -0.04 -12.84 17.82
N PHE A 82 1.19 -12.52 17.43
CA PHE A 82 1.79 -11.20 17.57
C PHE A 82 1.93 -10.54 16.20
N GLY A 83 1.66 -9.26 16.05
CA GLY A 83 1.98 -8.56 14.80
C GLY A 83 2.09 -7.06 14.96
N ASP A 84 2.48 -6.35 13.89
CA ASP A 84 2.66 -4.90 13.95
C ASP A 84 1.35 -4.10 13.94
N TYR A 85 1.42 -2.81 14.29
CA TYR A 85 0.26 -1.93 14.47
C TYR A 85 -0.34 -1.36 13.18
N ASP A 86 0.23 -1.67 12.01
CA ASP A 86 -0.28 -1.20 10.73
C ASP A 86 -1.32 -2.16 10.14
N VAL A 87 -1.72 -1.94 8.89
CA VAL A 87 -2.80 -2.73 8.28
C VAL A 87 -2.33 -4.14 7.96
N ASP A 88 -1.09 -4.33 7.53
CA ASP A 88 -0.59 -5.66 7.17
C ASP A 88 -0.45 -6.51 8.44
N GLY A 89 0.23 -5.99 9.47
CA GLY A 89 0.33 -6.65 10.77
C GLY A 89 -1.02 -6.95 11.43
N THR A 90 -1.92 -5.96 11.53
CA THR A 90 -3.24 -6.19 12.18
C THR A 90 -4.13 -7.15 11.39
N THR A 91 -4.09 -7.14 10.06
CA THR A 91 -4.83 -8.12 9.25
C THR A 91 -4.19 -9.51 9.30
N ALA A 92 -2.86 -9.61 9.36
CA ALA A 92 -2.16 -10.88 9.53
C ALA A 92 -2.52 -11.54 10.86
N VAL A 93 -2.49 -10.78 11.96
CA VAL A 93 -2.89 -11.24 13.29
C VAL A 93 -4.34 -11.70 13.29
N ALA A 94 -5.26 -10.91 12.73
CA ALA A 94 -6.66 -11.29 12.61
C ALA A 94 -6.85 -12.57 11.76
N LEU A 95 -6.05 -12.76 10.70
CA LEU A 95 -6.11 -13.94 9.83
C LEU A 95 -5.71 -15.21 10.58
N VAL A 96 -4.52 -15.22 11.18
CA VAL A 96 -3.96 -16.41 11.82
C VAL A 96 -4.72 -16.74 13.09
N SER A 97 -5.05 -15.74 13.92
CA SER A 97 -5.82 -15.97 15.15
C SER A 97 -7.21 -16.52 14.86
N SER A 98 -7.95 -15.92 13.91
CA SER A 98 -9.30 -16.41 13.56
C SER A 98 -9.26 -17.86 13.07
N TYR A 99 -8.26 -18.22 12.26
CA TYR A 99 -8.10 -19.58 11.75
C TYR A 99 -7.82 -20.59 12.87
N LEU A 100 -6.86 -20.30 13.76
CA LEU A 100 -6.54 -21.20 14.87
C LEU A 100 -7.71 -21.34 15.86
N GLN A 101 -8.42 -20.24 16.12
CA GLN A 101 -9.57 -20.22 17.04
C GLN A 101 -10.78 -21.02 16.53
N GLU A 102 -10.82 -21.41 15.25
CA GLU A 102 -11.86 -22.32 14.75
C GLU A 102 -11.84 -23.68 15.48
N TYR A 103 -10.67 -24.13 15.93
CA TYR A 103 -10.49 -25.46 16.53
C TYR A 103 -9.59 -25.49 17.78
N TYR A 104 -8.99 -24.36 18.16
CA TYR A 104 -8.10 -24.28 19.32
C TYR A 104 -8.36 -23.02 20.16
N PRO A 105 -8.82 -23.14 21.43
CA PRO A 105 -9.26 -22.00 22.23
C PRO A 105 -8.12 -21.21 22.90
N ASN A 106 -6.93 -21.78 23.07
CA ASN A 106 -5.84 -21.15 23.82
C ASN A 106 -4.98 -20.24 22.92
N VAL A 107 -5.64 -19.34 22.20
CA VAL A 107 -5.01 -18.38 21.28
C VAL A 107 -5.40 -16.97 21.69
N ALA A 108 -4.39 -16.13 21.93
CA ALA A 108 -4.56 -14.69 22.15
C ALA A 108 -3.84 -13.89 21.07
N THR A 109 -4.17 -12.61 20.98
CA THR A 109 -3.54 -11.67 20.05
C THR A 109 -2.77 -10.59 20.80
N TYR A 110 -1.67 -10.13 20.21
CA TYR A 110 -0.92 -8.99 20.70
C TYR A 110 -0.51 -8.07 19.56
N ILE A 111 -0.64 -6.76 19.79
CA ILE A 111 -0.15 -5.71 18.90
C ILE A 111 0.65 -4.75 19.78
N PRO A 112 1.89 -4.39 19.44
CA PRO A 112 2.68 -3.47 20.25
C PRO A 112 2.13 -2.05 20.16
N ASP A 113 2.29 -1.28 21.23
CA ASP A 113 1.96 0.14 21.22
C ASP A 113 3.00 0.94 20.42
N ARG A 114 2.52 1.68 19.42
CA ARG A 114 3.35 2.48 18.51
C ARG A 114 4.25 3.50 19.22
N TYR A 115 3.83 3.99 20.38
CA TYR A 115 4.49 5.07 21.11
C TYR A 115 5.43 4.57 22.19
N THR A 116 4.99 3.59 22.98
CA THR A 116 5.79 3.09 24.12
C THR A 116 6.71 1.95 23.76
N GLU A 117 6.35 1.13 22.77
CA GLU A 117 7.12 -0.05 22.37
C GLU A 117 7.81 0.14 21.02
N GLY A 118 7.19 0.92 20.13
CA GLY A 118 7.69 1.15 18.79
C GLY A 118 7.28 0.03 17.83
N TYR A 119 8.04 -0.12 16.75
CA TYR A 119 7.72 -1.03 15.64
C TYR A 119 8.20 -2.46 15.90
N GLY A 120 7.36 -3.44 15.61
CA GLY A 120 7.69 -4.87 15.63
C GLY A 120 7.81 -5.50 17.03
N VAL A 121 8.57 -6.60 17.13
CA VAL A 121 8.72 -7.38 18.37
C VAL A 121 9.35 -6.54 19.49
N SER A 122 8.67 -6.50 20.64
CA SER A 122 9.05 -5.70 21.80
C SER A 122 9.40 -6.59 23.01
N PHE A 123 10.24 -6.09 23.92
CA PHE A 123 10.51 -6.75 25.20
C PHE A 123 9.23 -6.82 26.06
N GLN A 124 8.43 -5.74 26.08
CA GLN A 124 7.17 -5.69 26.81
C GLN A 124 6.16 -6.75 26.34
N GLY A 125 6.12 -7.03 25.04
CA GLY A 125 5.28 -8.08 24.49
C GLY A 125 5.75 -9.50 24.85
N ILE A 126 7.05 -9.70 25.01
CA ILE A 126 7.62 -10.97 25.49
C ILE A 126 7.36 -11.13 26.99
N ASP A 127 7.54 -10.06 27.79
CA ASP A 127 7.20 -10.07 29.22
C ASP A 127 5.70 -10.36 29.41
N PHE A 128 4.83 -9.75 28.60
CA PHE A 128 3.40 -10.07 28.59
C PHE A 128 3.15 -11.55 28.29
N ALA A 129 3.90 -12.13 27.33
CA ALA A 129 3.77 -13.53 26.98
C ALA A 129 4.16 -14.44 28.16
N GLU A 130 5.28 -14.16 28.83
CA GLU A 130 5.74 -14.88 30.02
C GLU A 130 4.72 -14.76 31.17
N ASP A 131 4.29 -13.53 31.51
CA ASP A 131 3.37 -13.24 32.61
C ASP A 131 2.01 -13.93 32.47
N ASN A 132 1.62 -14.26 31.24
CA ASN A 132 0.36 -14.93 30.91
C ASN A 132 0.53 -16.39 30.47
N GLY A 133 1.74 -16.96 30.64
CA GLY A 133 2.00 -18.39 30.40
C GLY A 133 1.91 -18.80 28.94
N PHE A 134 2.25 -17.92 28.00
CA PHE A 134 2.43 -18.26 26.60
C PHE A 134 3.81 -18.89 26.39
N SER A 135 3.85 -20.01 25.66
CA SER A 135 5.11 -20.72 25.36
C SER A 135 5.45 -20.70 23.87
N LEU A 136 4.56 -20.14 23.05
CA LEU A 136 4.77 -19.93 21.62
C LEU A 136 4.25 -18.55 21.21
N ILE A 137 5.13 -17.76 20.59
CA ILE A 137 4.77 -16.55 19.85
C ILE A 137 4.83 -16.82 18.36
N ILE A 138 3.75 -16.50 17.64
CA ILE A 138 3.72 -16.45 16.17
C ILE A 138 3.73 -14.97 15.78
N ALA A 139 4.92 -14.46 15.43
CA ALA A 139 5.10 -13.08 14.99
C ALA A 139 4.76 -12.94 13.51
N LEU A 140 3.94 -11.94 13.16
CA LEU A 140 3.42 -11.69 11.83
C LEU A 140 3.76 -10.26 11.41
N ASP A 141 4.24 -10.11 10.19
CA ASP A 141 4.66 -8.83 9.61
C ASP A 141 5.76 -8.11 10.42
N CYS A 142 6.48 -8.88 11.24
CA CYS A 142 7.63 -8.39 11.97
C CYS A 142 8.48 -9.56 12.48
N GLY A 143 9.69 -9.24 12.95
CA GLY A 143 10.53 -10.16 13.71
C GLY A 143 11.80 -10.61 12.99
N VAL A 144 11.92 -10.49 11.65
CA VAL A 144 13.10 -11.01 10.93
C VAL A 144 14.43 -10.34 11.30
N LYS A 145 14.37 -9.17 11.95
CA LYS A 145 15.55 -8.45 12.51
C LYS A 145 15.59 -8.42 14.03
N ALA A 146 14.71 -9.12 14.72
CA ALA A 146 14.53 -9.04 16.17
C ALA A 146 15.49 -9.95 16.95
N ILE A 147 16.78 -9.94 16.62
CA ILE A 147 17.79 -10.87 17.17
C ILE A 147 17.79 -10.88 18.70
N ASP A 148 18.00 -9.71 19.33
CA ASP A 148 18.06 -9.59 20.79
C ASP A 148 16.74 -9.96 21.48
N LYS A 149 15.61 -9.68 20.84
CA LYS A 149 14.29 -9.95 21.43
C LYS A 149 13.97 -11.44 21.38
N VAL A 150 14.29 -12.13 20.29
CA VAL A 150 14.13 -13.59 20.19
C VAL A 150 15.09 -14.30 21.15
N ALA A 151 16.32 -13.80 21.29
CA ALA A 151 17.25 -14.31 22.30
C ALA A 151 16.70 -14.16 23.72
N TYR A 152 16.13 -12.98 24.06
CA TYR A 152 15.47 -12.74 25.33
C TYR A 152 14.27 -13.67 25.56
N ALA A 153 13.42 -13.87 24.55
CA ALA A 153 12.29 -14.80 24.64
C ALA A 153 12.74 -16.24 24.94
N LYS A 154 13.85 -16.68 24.35
CA LYS A 154 14.45 -17.99 24.63
C LYS A 154 14.91 -18.13 26.08
N GLU A 155 15.43 -17.07 26.70
CA GLU A 155 15.73 -17.05 28.15
C GLU A 155 14.47 -17.21 29.01
N LYS A 156 13.30 -16.83 28.49
CA LYS A 156 11.99 -16.99 29.12
C LYS A 156 11.28 -18.30 28.75
N GLU A 157 11.96 -19.22 28.03
CA GLU A 157 11.39 -20.48 27.54
C GLU A 157 10.20 -20.28 26.57
N ILE A 158 10.21 -19.18 25.80
CA ILE A 158 9.18 -18.85 24.82
C ILE A 158 9.73 -19.08 23.41
N ASP A 159 9.12 -20.01 22.69
CA ASP A 159 9.47 -20.28 21.31
C ASP A 159 8.92 -19.20 20.36
N PHE A 160 9.64 -18.92 19.28
CA PHE A 160 9.20 -18.01 18.22
C PHE A 160 9.03 -18.73 16.88
N ILE A 161 7.93 -18.42 16.20
CA ILE A 161 7.77 -18.58 14.75
C ILE A 161 7.63 -17.18 14.17
N ILE A 162 8.47 -16.83 13.21
CA ILE A 162 8.45 -15.52 12.55
C ILE A 162 7.86 -15.69 11.16
N CYS A 163 6.84 -14.91 10.82
CA CYS A 163 6.21 -14.82 9.51
C CYS A 163 6.37 -13.39 9.02
N ASP A 164 7.38 -13.15 8.20
CA ASP A 164 7.79 -11.80 7.82
C ASP A 164 8.05 -11.71 6.31
N HIS A 165 8.10 -10.49 5.80
CA HIS A 165 8.36 -10.19 4.40
C HIS A 165 9.30 -8.98 4.24
N HIS A 166 9.80 -8.42 5.34
CA HIS A 166 10.82 -7.39 5.31
C HIS A 166 12.15 -7.97 4.82
N ARG A 167 13.06 -7.11 4.34
CA ARG A 167 14.39 -7.60 3.94
C ARG A 167 15.14 -8.15 5.15
N PRO A 168 15.59 -9.41 5.14
CA PRO A 168 16.40 -9.97 6.22
C PRO A 168 17.69 -9.17 6.47
N GLY A 169 18.21 -9.27 7.69
CA GLY A 169 19.56 -8.83 8.02
C GLY A 169 20.62 -9.85 7.57
N ASN A 170 21.90 -9.51 7.79
CA ASN A 170 23.01 -10.45 7.57
C ASN A 170 22.94 -11.67 8.51
N GLU A 171 22.33 -11.47 9.69
CA GLU A 171 22.08 -12.49 10.69
C GLU A 171 20.56 -12.61 10.90
N LEU A 172 20.10 -13.84 11.11
CA LEU A 172 18.70 -14.15 11.41
C LEU A 172 18.57 -14.46 12.91
N PRO A 173 17.42 -14.11 13.54
CA PRO A 173 17.13 -14.51 14.91
C PRO A 173 17.10 -16.03 15.09
N GLU A 174 17.46 -16.53 16.28
CA GLU A 174 17.38 -17.96 16.60
C GLU A 174 15.93 -18.42 16.92
N ALA A 175 14.99 -18.18 16.01
CA ALA A 175 13.61 -18.65 16.11
C ALA A 175 13.51 -20.14 15.70
N ILE A 176 12.42 -20.82 16.10
CA ILE A 176 12.14 -22.21 15.69
C ILE A 176 11.93 -22.30 14.18
N ALA A 177 11.28 -21.29 13.59
CA ALA A 177 11.06 -21.18 12.16
C ALA A 177 10.98 -19.70 11.75
N ILE A 178 11.52 -19.38 10.56
CA ILE A 178 11.41 -18.05 9.94
C ILE A 178 10.83 -18.20 8.54
N LEU A 179 9.55 -17.93 8.41
CA LEU A 179 8.84 -17.90 7.13
C LEU A 179 9.01 -16.52 6.52
N ASP A 180 9.97 -16.41 5.61
CA ASP A 180 10.21 -15.20 4.82
C ASP A 180 10.73 -15.59 3.43
N PRO A 181 10.01 -15.28 2.34
CA PRO A 181 10.42 -15.67 1.00
C PRO A 181 11.60 -14.84 0.46
N LYS A 182 12.02 -13.75 1.12
CA LYS A 182 13.19 -12.93 0.78
C LYS A 182 14.49 -13.40 1.43
N ARG A 183 14.46 -14.46 2.24
CA ARG A 183 15.67 -15.11 2.74
C ARG A 183 16.52 -15.64 1.59
N GLU A 184 17.84 -15.46 1.70
CA GLU A 184 18.79 -15.93 0.68
C GLU A 184 18.73 -17.46 0.47
N ASP A 185 18.34 -18.23 1.50
CA ASP A 185 18.23 -19.69 1.46
C ASP A 185 16.81 -20.19 1.16
N CYS A 186 15.85 -19.31 0.87
CA CYS A 186 14.47 -19.66 0.56
C CYS A 186 14.24 -19.72 -0.96
N ASN A 187 13.76 -20.86 -1.44
CA ASN A 187 13.47 -21.08 -2.88
C ASN A 187 11.98 -20.94 -3.19
N TYR A 188 11.23 -20.21 -2.37
CA TYR A 188 9.80 -20.01 -2.60
C TYR A 188 9.59 -19.24 -3.92
N PRO A 189 8.64 -19.62 -4.80
CA PRO A 189 8.57 -19.09 -6.16
C PRO A 189 8.17 -17.61 -6.30
N TYR A 190 7.80 -16.94 -5.20
CA TYR A 190 7.29 -15.56 -5.22
C TYR A 190 7.61 -14.81 -3.91
N ASP A 191 8.51 -13.84 -3.97
CA ASP A 191 9.11 -13.14 -2.83
C ASP A 191 8.40 -11.82 -2.44
N GLU A 192 7.39 -11.42 -3.20
CA GLU A 192 6.69 -10.14 -3.01
C GLU A 192 5.41 -10.26 -2.16
N LEU A 193 5.24 -11.35 -1.38
CA LEU A 193 4.14 -11.46 -0.42
C LEU A 193 4.20 -10.33 0.62
N CYS A 194 3.05 -9.87 1.09
CA CYS A 194 2.94 -9.05 2.29
C CYS A 194 2.94 -9.95 3.55
N GLY A 195 3.13 -9.42 4.76
CA GLY A 195 3.15 -10.18 6.01
C GLY A 195 1.89 -11.03 6.22
N CYS A 196 0.70 -10.47 5.95
CA CYS A 196 -0.57 -11.20 5.94
C CYS A 196 -0.63 -12.27 4.84
N GLY A 197 0.04 -12.05 3.71
CA GLY A 197 0.23 -13.04 2.65
C GLY A 197 1.06 -14.23 3.12
N VAL A 198 2.14 -14.00 3.88
CA VAL A 198 2.93 -15.06 4.53
C VAL A 198 2.10 -15.79 5.59
N GLY A 199 1.34 -15.05 6.40
CA GLY A 199 0.36 -15.63 7.34
C GLY A 199 -0.68 -16.51 6.64
N PHE A 200 -1.14 -16.12 5.45
CA PHE A 200 -2.02 -16.95 4.62
C PHE A 200 -1.33 -18.26 4.19
N LYS A 201 -0.05 -18.23 3.83
CA LYS A 201 0.73 -19.46 3.53
C LYS A 201 0.82 -20.38 4.73
N LEU A 202 1.00 -19.83 5.94
CA LEU A 202 1.02 -20.62 7.17
C LEU A 202 -0.31 -21.34 7.40
N ILE A 203 -1.44 -20.63 7.34
CA ILE A 203 -2.75 -21.29 7.51
C ILE A 203 -3.06 -22.25 6.37
N GLN A 204 -2.54 -22.01 5.16
CA GLN A 204 -2.64 -22.96 4.05
C GLN A 204 -1.90 -24.27 4.35
N ALA A 205 -0.72 -24.21 4.94
CA ALA A 205 0.03 -25.39 5.34
C ALA A 205 -0.70 -26.17 6.43
N LEU A 206 -1.17 -25.49 7.49
CA LEU A 206 -1.96 -26.09 8.57
C LEU A 206 -3.28 -26.71 8.05
N ALA A 207 -3.99 -26.02 7.15
CA ALA A 207 -5.22 -26.51 6.54
C ALA A 207 -5.00 -27.80 5.75
N SER A 208 -3.89 -27.88 5.01
CA SER A 208 -3.57 -29.07 4.22
C SER A 208 -3.37 -30.32 5.09
N LYS A 209 -2.79 -30.17 6.30
CA LYS A 209 -2.64 -31.26 7.28
C LYS A 209 -3.99 -31.75 7.81
N ASN A 210 -4.96 -30.85 7.89
CA ASN A 210 -6.33 -31.12 8.29
C ASN A 210 -7.25 -31.54 7.12
N GLY A 211 -6.68 -31.86 5.95
CA GLY A 211 -7.43 -32.29 4.77
C GLY A 211 -8.25 -31.19 4.09
N ARG A 212 -8.04 -29.92 4.45
CA ARG A 212 -8.65 -28.75 3.82
C ARG A 212 -7.81 -28.26 2.64
N THR A 213 -8.48 -27.63 1.70
CA THR A 213 -7.94 -27.10 0.45
C THR A 213 -7.82 -25.58 0.49
N THR A 214 -7.28 -24.98 -0.56
CA THR A 214 -7.14 -23.52 -0.62
C THR A 214 -8.51 -22.84 -0.79
N GLU A 215 -9.46 -23.54 -1.41
CA GLU A 215 -10.86 -23.16 -1.54
C GLU A 215 -11.51 -22.90 -0.17
N ASP A 216 -11.19 -23.73 0.83
CA ASP A 216 -11.71 -23.60 2.20
C ASP A 216 -11.17 -22.36 2.93
N LEU A 217 -10.14 -21.73 2.39
CA LEU A 217 -9.48 -20.55 2.95
C LEU A 217 -9.84 -19.26 2.20
N VAL A 218 -10.63 -19.34 1.14
CA VAL A 218 -11.11 -18.16 0.39
C VAL A 218 -11.72 -17.08 1.30
N PRO A 219 -12.52 -17.39 2.34
CA PRO A 219 -13.07 -16.37 3.24
C PRO A 219 -12.03 -15.47 3.94
N TYR A 220 -10.77 -15.92 4.04
CA TYR A 220 -9.67 -15.15 4.63
C TYR A 220 -9.04 -14.15 3.66
N LEU A 221 -9.32 -14.27 2.35
CA LEU A 221 -8.66 -13.46 1.34
C LEU A 221 -9.10 -11.99 1.34
N ASP A 222 -10.18 -11.64 2.05
CA ASP A 222 -10.52 -10.24 2.27
C ASP A 222 -9.46 -9.50 3.10
N LEU A 223 -8.88 -10.15 4.12
CA LEU A 223 -7.74 -9.63 4.88
C LEU A 223 -6.51 -9.53 3.99
N VAL A 224 -6.20 -10.59 3.23
CA VAL A 224 -5.02 -10.64 2.36
C VAL A 224 -5.08 -9.56 1.28
N ALA A 225 -6.22 -9.37 0.63
CA ALA A 225 -6.39 -8.29 -0.36
C ALA A 225 -6.29 -6.90 0.28
N THR A 226 -6.77 -6.75 1.53
CA THR A 226 -6.63 -5.50 2.28
C THR A 226 -5.18 -5.19 2.60
N ALA A 227 -4.42 -6.19 3.05
CA ALA A 227 -2.98 -6.09 3.29
C ALA A 227 -2.20 -5.77 2.01
N ILE A 228 -2.43 -6.54 0.94
CA ILE A 228 -1.78 -6.31 -0.37
C ILE A 228 -1.97 -4.86 -0.84
N GLY A 229 -3.20 -4.35 -0.71
CA GLY A 229 -3.49 -2.96 -1.04
C GLY A 229 -2.75 -1.98 -0.13
N ALA A 230 -2.88 -2.16 1.18
CA ALA A 230 -2.39 -1.22 2.18
C ALA A 230 -0.86 -1.12 2.24
N ASP A 231 -0.16 -2.24 2.05
CA ASP A 231 1.30 -2.32 2.05
C ASP A 231 1.91 -2.02 0.68
N ILE A 232 1.07 -1.85 -0.35
CA ILE A 232 1.51 -1.40 -1.69
C ILE A 232 2.51 -2.41 -2.30
N VAL A 233 2.34 -3.70 -2.00
CA VAL A 233 3.12 -4.76 -2.64
C VAL A 233 2.69 -4.97 -4.10
N PRO A 234 3.58 -5.49 -4.98
CA PRO A 234 3.23 -5.80 -6.36
C PRO A 234 1.99 -6.69 -6.50
N ILE A 235 1.05 -6.30 -7.37
CA ILE A 235 -0.12 -7.10 -7.79
C ILE A 235 0.24 -7.89 -9.06
N THR A 236 1.25 -8.73 -8.91
CA THR A 236 1.72 -9.68 -9.92
C THR A 236 1.72 -11.09 -9.32
N GLY A 237 2.12 -12.11 -10.10
CA GLY A 237 2.32 -13.47 -9.60
C GLY A 237 1.21 -13.99 -8.68
N GLU A 238 1.60 -14.38 -7.46
CA GLU A 238 0.69 -14.92 -6.45
C GLU A 238 -0.23 -13.85 -5.85
N ASN A 239 0.30 -12.66 -5.52
CA ASN A 239 -0.51 -11.54 -5.00
C ASN A 239 -1.67 -11.16 -5.93
N ARG A 240 -1.48 -11.24 -7.25
CA ARG A 240 -2.57 -10.99 -8.22
C ARG A 240 -3.73 -11.96 -8.01
N THR A 241 -3.43 -13.22 -7.75
CA THR A 241 -4.45 -14.26 -7.53
C THR A 241 -5.14 -14.04 -6.17
N LEU A 242 -4.36 -13.80 -5.12
CA LEU A 242 -4.88 -13.51 -3.78
C LEU A 242 -5.76 -12.26 -3.77
N ALA A 243 -5.30 -11.16 -4.40
CA ALA A 243 -6.05 -9.92 -4.53
C ALA A 243 -7.33 -10.09 -5.36
N TYR A 244 -7.28 -10.87 -6.45
CA TYR A 244 -8.44 -11.14 -7.30
C TYR A 244 -9.58 -11.81 -6.51
N TYR A 245 -9.28 -12.91 -5.83
CA TYR A 245 -10.28 -13.62 -5.02
C TYR A 245 -10.66 -12.84 -3.76
N GLY A 246 -9.71 -12.15 -3.13
CA GLY A 246 -9.99 -11.31 -1.96
C GLY A 246 -10.94 -10.15 -2.26
N LEU A 247 -10.82 -9.50 -3.42
CA LEU A 247 -11.82 -8.51 -3.85
C LEU A 247 -13.18 -9.13 -4.10
N GLN A 248 -13.25 -10.36 -4.62
CA GLN A 248 -14.54 -11.05 -4.76
C GLN A 248 -15.18 -11.27 -3.39
N VAL A 249 -14.40 -11.68 -2.38
CA VAL A 249 -14.90 -11.82 -1.00
C VAL A 249 -15.38 -10.47 -0.46
N ILE A 250 -14.56 -9.42 -0.56
CA ILE A 250 -14.90 -8.06 -0.10
C ILE A 250 -16.23 -7.58 -0.69
N ASN A 251 -16.48 -7.84 -1.97
CA ASN A 251 -17.67 -7.37 -2.68
C ASN A 251 -18.91 -8.27 -2.54
N SER A 252 -18.76 -9.53 -2.14
CA SER A 252 -19.89 -10.48 -2.09
C SER A 252 -20.29 -10.88 -0.68
N ASN A 253 -19.33 -11.32 0.13
CA ASN A 253 -19.55 -11.77 1.50
C ASN A 253 -18.31 -11.47 2.36
N PRO A 254 -18.00 -10.18 2.61
CA PRO A 254 -16.90 -9.81 3.48
C PRO A 254 -17.15 -10.31 4.90
N ARG A 255 -16.08 -10.51 5.66
CA ARG A 255 -16.19 -10.72 7.11
C ARG A 255 -16.95 -9.57 7.78
N ILE A 256 -17.50 -9.87 8.95
CA ILE A 256 -18.42 -8.97 9.67
C ILE A 256 -17.77 -7.62 9.98
N GLY A 257 -16.49 -7.60 10.37
CA GLY A 257 -15.73 -6.37 10.60
C GLY A 257 -15.65 -5.46 9.37
N PHE A 258 -15.34 -6.01 8.20
CA PHE A 258 -15.32 -5.24 6.96
C PHE A 258 -16.72 -4.82 6.52
N ARG A 259 -17.72 -5.71 6.66
CA ARG A 259 -19.12 -5.35 6.37
C ARG A 259 -19.57 -4.11 7.18
N ALA A 260 -19.22 -4.04 8.46
CA ALA A 260 -19.55 -2.90 9.31
C ALA A 260 -18.92 -1.56 8.85
N ILE A 261 -17.77 -1.61 8.16
CA ILE A 261 -17.14 -0.46 7.51
C ILE A 261 -17.78 -0.18 6.15
N ILE A 262 -17.99 -1.22 5.34
CA ILE A 262 -18.41 -1.13 3.94
C ILE A 262 -19.86 -0.68 3.78
N ASP A 263 -20.76 -1.10 4.68
CA ASP A 263 -22.19 -0.72 4.65
C ASP A 263 -22.42 0.81 4.67
N GLN A 264 -21.40 1.58 5.05
CA GLN A 264 -21.43 3.05 5.06
C GLN A 264 -21.05 3.68 3.71
N ILE A 265 -20.55 2.88 2.76
CA ILE A 265 -20.06 3.32 1.45
C ILE A 265 -21.17 3.23 0.42
N LYS A 266 -21.42 4.32 -0.32
CA LYS A 266 -22.36 4.35 -1.44
C LYS A 266 -21.67 3.96 -2.75
N LYS A 267 -21.18 2.73 -2.84
CA LYS A 267 -20.55 2.19 -4.05
C LYS A 267 -20.88 0.71 -4.20
N GLU A 268 -21.23 0.30 -5.42
CA GLU A 268 -21.63 -1.09 -5.71
C GLU A 268 -20.45 -2.05 -5.69
N GLU A 269 -19.32 -1.66 -6.28
CA GLU A 269 -18.12 -2.49 -6.37
C GLU A 269 -16.88 -1.73 -5.88
N LEU A 270 -16.17 -2.32 -4.92
CA LEU A 270 -14.90 -1.87 -4.38
C LEU A 270 -13.74 -2.50 -5.16
N THR A 271 -12.82 -1.65 -5.58
CA THR A 271 -11.54 -2.01 -6.21
C THR A 271 -10.40 -1.96 -5.18
N ILE A 272 -9.19 -2.40 -5.56
CA ILE A 272 -8.00 -2.19 -4.71
C ILE A 272 -7.83 -0.72 -4.33
N THR A 273 -8.12 0.21 -5.25
CA THR A 273 -8.04 1.64 -4.95
C THR A 273 -9.00 2.00 -3.81
N ASP A 274 -10.22 1.47 -3.81
CA ASP A 274 -11.17 1.72 -2.73
C ASP A 274 -10.72 1.06 -1.41
N VAL A 275 -10.14 -0.15 -1.47
CA VAL A 275 -9.55 -0.80 -0.30
C VAL A 275 -8.45 0.09 0.31
N VAL A 276 -7.55 0.63 -0.51
CA VAL A 276 -6.43 1.50 -0.08
C VAL A 276 -6.88 2.85 0.46
N PHE A 277 -7.92 3.46 -0.13
CA PHE A 277 -8.34 4.81 0.24
C PHE A 277 -9.55 4.86 1.18
N ILE A 278 -10.24 3.74 1.39
CA ILE A 278 -11.44 3.67 2.23
C ILE A 278 -11.23 2.72 3.41
N ILE A 279 -10.86 1.46 3.17
CA ILE A 279 -10.77 0.45 4.23
C ILE A 279 -9.47 0.61 5.02
N ALA A 280 -8.32 0.54 4.35
CA ALA A 280 -7.00 0.58 4.97
C ALA A 280 -6.78 1.82 5.87
N PRO A 281 -7.21 3.05 5.52
CA PRO A 281 -6.98 4.22 6.38
C PRO A 281 -7.76 4.15 7.70
N ARG A 282 -8.90 3.47 7.73
CA ARG A 282 -9.69 3.25 8.94
C ARG A 282 -8.98 2.28 9.88
N ILE A 283 -8.56 1.14 9.35
CA ILE A 283 -7.79 0.14 10.08
C ILE A 283 -6.50 0.76 10.65
N ASN A 284 -5.73 1.48 9.83
CA ASN A 284 -4.49 2.13 10.26
C ASN A 284 -4.74 3.26 11.29
N ALA A 285 -5.91 3.90 11.26
CA ALA A 285 -6.22 4.98 12.21
C ALA A 285 -6.28 4.48 13.66
N ALA A 286 -6.66 3.21 13.88
CA ALA A 286 -6.64 2.60 15.22
C ALA A 286 -5.24 2.67 15.84
N GLY A 287 -4.21 2.14 15.15
CA GLY A 287 -2.82 2.17 15.62
C GLY A 287 -2.18 3.57 15.62
N ARG A 288 -2.72 4.53 14.85
CA ARG A 288 -2.25 5.93 14.84
C ARG A 288 -2.82 6.76 15.99
N MET A 289 -4.08 6.53 16.36
CA MET A 289 -4.78 7.40 17.32
C MET A 289 -4.92 6.78 18.71
N LYS A 290 -4.96 5.44 18.77
CA LYS A 290 -5.08 4.65 19.99
C LYS A 290 -4.14 3.46 19.88
N HIS A 291 -4.69 2.25 19.78
CA HIS A 291 -3.95 1.00 19.78
C HIS A 291 -4.41 0.11 18.63
N GLY A 292 -3.47 -0.58 17.97
CA GLY A 292 -3.79 -1.44 16.82
C GLY A 292 -4.71 -2.62 17.15
N GLN A 293 -4.76 -3.04 18.42
CA GLN A 293 -5.70 -4.08 18.90
C GLN A 293 -7.17 -3.74 18.61
N HIS A 294 -7.57 -2.46 18.53
CA HIS A 294 -8.95 -2.10 18.14
C HIS A 294 -9.28 -2.58 16.72
N ALA A 295 -8.31 -2.54 15.80
CA ALA A 295 -8.49 -3.07 14.46
C ALA A 295 -8.62 -4.60 14.47
N VAL A 296 -7.75 -5.30 15.21
CA VAL A 296 -7.83 -6.77 15.34
C VAL A 296 -9.20 -7.18 15.90
N ASN A 297 -9.65 -6.54 16.98
CA ASN A 297 -10.96 -6.82 17.59
C ASN A 297 -12.11 -6.65 16.59
N LEU A 298 -12.09 -5.62 15.74
CA LEU A 298 -13.09 -5.46 14.68
C LEU A 298 -13.00 -6.59 13.65
N LEU A 299 -11.80 -6.95 13.22
CA LEU A 299 -11.55 -7.88 12.13
C LEU A 299 -11.78 -9.36 12.51
N THR A 300 -11.75 -9.69 13.80
CA THR A 300 -12.04 -11.02 14.35
C THR A 300 -13.45 -11.15 14.93
N GLU A 301 -14.23 -10.06 15.00
CA GLU A 301 -15.58 -10.08 15.56
C GLU A 301 -16.57 -10.88 14.70
N ILE A 302 -17.44 -11.64 15.38
CA ILE A 302 -18.46 -12.51 14.78
C ILE A 302 -19.89 -12.03 15.03
N ASP A 303 -20.10 -11.08 15.96
CA ASP A 303 -21.38 -10.42 16.18
C ASP A 303 -21.47 -9.08 15.42
N LEU A 304 -22.50 -8.94 14.57
CA LEU A 304 -22.64 -7.74 13.73
C LEU A 304 -22.91 -6.47 14.52
N GLU A 305 -23.68 -6.54 15.61
CA GLU A 305 -24.00 -5.36 16.41
C GLU A 305 -22.76 -4.88 17.19
N GLN A 306 -21.95 -5.80 17.68
CA GLN A 306 -20.68 -5.50 18.32
C GLN A 306 -19.66 -4.97 17.30
N ALA A 307 -19.56 -5.57 16.12
CA ALA A 307 -18.70 -5.08 15.04
C ALA A 307 -19.09 -3.66 14.59
N ARG A 308 -20.39 -3.33 14.56
CA ARG A 308 -20.87 -1.97 14.29
C ARG A 308 -20.40 -0.96 15.34
N LYS A 309 -20.31 -1.33 16.61
CA LYS A 309 -19.75 -0.48 17.66
C LYS A 309 -18.25 -0.26 17.44
N PHE A 310 -17.49 -1.32 17.21
CA PHE A 310 -16.05 -1.23 16.93
C PHE A 310 -15.77 -0.40 15.67
N ALA A 311 -16.55 -0.60 14.60
CA ALA A 311 -16.42 0.18 13.37
C ALA A 311 -16.72 1.67 13.60
N LYS A 312 -17.66 2.01 14.48
CA LYS A 312 -17.96 3.42 14.84
C LYS A 312 -16.80 4.05 15.61
N GLU A 313 -16.16 3.33 16.54
CA GLU A 313 -14.96 3.79 17.24
C GLU A 313 -13.81 4.03 16.26
N ILE A 314 -13.58 3.09 15.35
CA ILE A 314 -12.56 3.20 14.30
C ILE A 314 -12.85 4.38 13.35
N GLU A 315 -14.12 4.64 13.01
CA GLU A 315 -14.49 5.81 12.21
C GLU A 315 -14.18 7.11 12.95
N GLN A 316 -14.38 7.16 14.27
CA GLN A 316 -14.00 8.32 15.09
C GLN A 316 -12.48 8.52 15.06
N PHE A 317 -11.68 7.47 15.26
CA PHE A 317 -10.22 7.56 15.15
C PHE A 317 -9.79 8.04 13.77
N ASN A 318 -10.43 7.54 12.72
CA ASN A 318 -10.19 7.95 11.35
C ASN A 318 -10.49 9.45 11.12
N LEU A 319 -11.60 9.94 11.68
CA LEU A 319 -12.00 11.34 11.62
C LEU A 319 -11.01 12.25 12.38
N ASP A 320 -10.69 11.90 13.62
CA ASP A 320 -9.75 12.66 14.46
C ASP A 320 -8.38 12.76 13.77
N ARG A 321 -7.89 11.64 13.24
CA ARG A 321 -6.65 11.55 12.47
C ARG A 321 -6.69 12.45 11.23
N ARG A 322 -7.80 12.48 10.49
CA ARG A 322 -7.95 13.34 9.29
C ARG A 322 -7.99 14.82 9.63
N ASN A 323 -8.64 15.18 10.73
CA ASN A 323 -8.70 16.57 11.20
C ASN A 323 -7.31 17.07 11.60
N LEU A 324 -6.58 16.28 12.39
CA LEU A 324 -5.18 16.59 12.74
C LEU A 324 -4.27 16.64 11.52
N ASP A 325 -4.40 15.70 10.59
CA ASP A 325 -3.65 15.70 9.33
C ASP A 325 -3.87 16.98 8.52
N GLN A 326 -5.12 17.45 8.41
CA GLN A 326 -5.44 18.70 7.74
C GLN A 326 -4.87 19.92 8.47
N GLU A 327 -5.07 20.02 9.78
CA GLU A 327 -4.56 21.12 10.61
C GLU A 327 -3.03 21.22 10.51
N ILE A 328 -2.33 20.12 10.79
CA ILE A 328 -0.87 20.06 10.76
C ILE A 328 -0.33 20.34 9.36
N THR A 329 -0.99 19.85 8.30
CA THR A 329 -0.59 20.14 6.92
C THR A 329 -0.68 21.64 6.62
N GLN A 330 -1.76 22.31 7.03
CA GLN A 330 -1.90 23.76 6.81
C GLN A 330 -0.82 24.56 7.55
N GLU A 331 -0.56 24.22 8.81
CA GLU A 331 0.51 24.87 9.59
C GLU A 331 1.89 24.65 8.97
N ALA A 332 2.18 23.43 8.52
CA ALA A 332 3.45 23.11 7.87
C ALA A 332 3.62 23.83 6.52
N LEU A 333 2.56 23.97 5.72
CA LEU A 333 2.60 24.73 4.48
C LEU A 333 2.91 26.21 4.73
N ILE A 334 2.31 26.81 5.77
CA ILE A 334 2.60 28.19 6.18
C ILE A 334 4.07 28.31 6.60
N GLN A 335 4.58 27.38 7.41
CA GLN A 335 5.98 27.40 7.85
C GLN A 335 6.97 27.29 6.67
N ILE A 336 6.66 26.49 5.65
CA ILE A 336 7.47 26.40 4.42
C ILE A 336 7.55 27.77 3.72
N GLN A 337 6.43 28.48 3.62
CA GLN A 337 6.38 29.81 3.00
C GLN A 337 7.14 30.85 3.83
N GLU A 338 6.91 30.91 5.14
CA GLU A 338 7.57 31.85 6.06
C GLU A 338 9.09 31.65 6.10
N ASN A 339 9.54 30.38 6.06
CA ASN A 339 10.96 30.03 6.02
C ASN A 339 11.60 30.18 4.62
N LYS A 340 10.81 30.55 3.60
CA LYS A 340 11.23 30.59 2.20
C LYS A 340 11.85 29.27 1.73
N GLU A 341 11.30 28.17 2.20
CA GLU A 341 11.73 26.84 1.80
C GLU A 341 11.26 26.50 0.39
N GLU A 342 10.29 27.21 -0.19
CA GLU A 342 9.83 27.04 -1.59
C GLU A 342 10.96 27.16 -2.63
N GLU A 343 12.03 27.90 -2.32
CA GLU A 343 13.21 28.07 -3.17
C GLU A 343 14.31 27.02 -2.91
N ARG A 344 14.09 26.10 -1.96
CA ARG A 344 15.04 25.06 -1.52
C ARG A 344 14.77 23.69 -2.12
N PHE A 345 15.76 22.81 -2.00
CA PHE A 345 15.69 21.41 -2.42
C PHE A 345 14.96 20.52 -1.40
N THR A 346 14.74 20.99 -0.18
CA THR A 346 14.08 20.23 0.89
C THR A 346 13.00 21.05 1.60
N SER A 347 12.12 20.34 2.32
CA SER A 347 11.25 20.95 3.32
C SER A 347 11.50 20.33 4.69
N VAL A 348 11.76 21.17 5.69
CA VAL A 348 12.07 20.71 7.06
C VAL A 348 11.30 21.59 8.04
N VAL A 349 10.20 21.04 8.52
CA VAL A 349 9.21 21.73 9.34
C VAL A 349 9.12 21.12 10.74
N PHE A 350 8.81 21.95 11.73
CA PHE A 350 8.76 21.56 13.14
C PHE A 350 7.70 22.36 13.90
N LYS A 351 6.95 21.63 14.73
CA LYS A 351 6.17 22.19 15.84
C LYS A 351 6.08 21.16 16.96
N ASP A 352 6.24 21.60 18.20
CA ASP A 352 6.27 20.74 19.37
C ASP A 352 4.92 20.04 19.67
N THR A 353 3.80 20.65 19.29
CA THR A 353 2.46 20.11 19.52
C THR A 353 1.95 19.14 18.46
N TRP A 354 2.70 18.89 17.38
CA TRP A 354 2.22 18.02 16.30
C TRP A 354 2.13 16.56 16.73
N HIS A 355 1.06 15.88 16.35
CA HIS A 355 0.83 14.50 16.78
C HIS A 355 1.76 13.52 16.07
N LYS A 356 2.57 12.78 16.83
CA LYS A 356 3.57 11.82 16.30
C LYS A 356 2.97 10.75 15.37
N GLY A 357 1.73 10.30 15.61
CA GLY A 357 1.03 9.37 14.73
C GLY A 357 0.66 9.91 13.33
N VAL A 358 0.74 11.23 13.14
CA VAL A 358 0.23 11.96 11.97
C VAL A 358 1.35 12.58 11.13
N ILE A 359 2.49 12.95 11.73
CA ILE A 359 3.60 13.63 11.02
C ILE A 359 4.08 12.93 9.75
N GLY A 360 4.03 11.59 9.71
CA GLY A 360 4.41 10.83 8.51
C GLY A 360 3.42 10.95 7.34
N ILE A 361 2.14 11.18 7.62
CA ILE A 361 1.12 11.45 6.59
C ILE A 361 1.32 12.87 6.04
N VAL A 362 1.57 13.82 6.94
CA VAL A 362 1.85 15.21 6.59
C VAL A 362 3.11 15.29 5.71
N ALA A 363 4.18 14.59 6.09
CA ALA A 363 5.41 14.53 5.29
C ALA A 363 5.14 14.04 3.86
N SER A 364 4.26 13.05 3.69
CA SER A 364 3.87 12.57 2.36
C SER A 364 3.09 13.64 1.58
N ARG A 365 2.13 14.32 2.19
CA ARG A 365 1.35 15.40 1.55
C ARG A 365 2.21 16.59 1.12
N LEU A 366 3.14 17.00 1.98
CA LEU A 366 4.08 18.08 1.66
C LEU A 366 5.01 17.65 0.51
N THR A 367 5.50 16.40 0.55
CA THR A 367 6.26 15.81 -0.56
C THR A 367 5.44 15.79 -1.85
N GLU A 368 4.15 15.46 -1.82
CA GLU A 368 3.30 15.48 -3.02
C GLU A 368 3.03 16.90 -3.55
N THR A 369 3.01 17.90 -2.65
CA THR A 369 2.70 19.30 -2.98
C THR A 369 3.90 20.01 -3.61
N TYR A 370 5.07 19.91 -2.98
CA TYR A 370 6.29 20.56 -3.44
C TYR A 370 7.25 19.64 -4.23
N TYR A 371 6.96 18.34 -4.28
CA TYR A 371 7.73 17.31 -4.99
C TYR A 371 9.23 17.34 -4.69
N ARG A 372 9.55 17.27 -3.39
CA ARG A 372 10.92 17.25 -2.86
C ARG A 372 11.05 16.51 -1.52
N PRO A 373 12.25 16.05 -1.14
CA PRO A 373 12.47 15.40 0.16
C PRO A 373 11.99 16.27 1.33
N THR A 374 11.16 15.70 2.19
CA THR A 374 10.48 16.43 3.25
C THR A 374 10.59 15.73 4.59
N LEU A 375 10.83 16.50 5.65
CA LEU A 375 10.81 16.06 7.04
C LEU A 375 9.84 16.89 7.87
N VAL A 376 9.07 16.19 8.71
CA VAL A 376 8.15 16.80 9.67
C VAL A 376 8.54 16.34 11.07
N PHE A 377 8.95 17.28 11.91
CA PHE A 377 9.39 17.07 13.29
C PHE A 377 8.28 17.41 14.29
N THR A 378 8.25 16.66 15.39
CA THR A 378 7.50 17.01 16.60
C THR A 378 8.34 16.72 17.85
N LYS A 379 7.89 17.21 19.01
CA LYS A 379 8.53 16.92 20.29
C LYS A 379 8.10 15.54 20.81
N SER A 380 9.05 14.79 21.34
CA SER A 380 8.86 13.46 21.94
C SER A 380 9.73 13.35 23.19
N GLY A 381 9.18 13.77 24.33
CA GLY A 381 9.95 13.88 25.57
C GLY A 381 10.94 15.05 25.52
N ASP A 382 12.21 14.75 25.77
CA ASP A 382 13.36 15.68 25.69
C ASP A 382 13.98 15.76 24.29
N ARG A 383 13.48 14.97 23.33
CA ARG A 383 13.98 14.88 21.96
C ARG A 383 12.98 15.40 20.94
N LEU A 384 13.44 15.64 19.72
CA LEU A 384 12.59 15.81 18.55
C LEU A 384 12.54 14.49 17.78
N SER A 385 11.35 14.09 17.36
CA SER A 385 11.11 12.91 16.52
C SER A 385 10.54 13.37 15.18
N ALA A 386 11.07 12.82 14.09
CA ALA A 386 10.65 13.14 12.73
C ALA A 386 10.28 11.94 11.89
N SER A 387 9.45 12.22 10.88
CA SER A 387 9.20 11.35 9.76
C SER A 387 9.68 12.02 8.48
N ALA A 388 10.52 11.31 7.74
CA ALA A 388 11.05 11.72 6.45
C ALA A 388 10.30 11.01 5.30
N ARG A 389 10.10 11.73 4.19
CA ARG A 389 9.57 11.22 2.93
C ARG A 389 10.39 11.74 1.77
N SER A 390 10.56 10.90 0.75
CA SER A 390 11.37 11.20 -0.43
C SER A 390 10.55 11.24 -1.71
N VAL A 391 11.08 11.89 -2.73
CA VAL A 391 10.59 11.75 -4.10
C VAL A 391 11.07 10.45 -4.73
N LYS A 392 10.30 9.95 -5.70
CA LYS A 392 10.66 8.74 -6.43
C LYS A 392 12.02 8.90 -7.12
N GLY A 393 12.92 7.95 -6.88
CA GLY A 393 14.27 7.95 -7.43
C GLY A 393 15.35 8.48 -6.49
N PHE A 394 14.99 9.23 -5.44
CA PHE A 394 15.95 9.76 -4.47
C PHE A 394 15.97 8.95 -3.17
N ASP A 395 17.16 8.62 -2.67
CA ASP A 395 17.36 7.84 -1.45
C ASP A 395 17.50 8.75 -0.22
N VAL A 396 16.42 8.89 0.56
CA VAL A 396 16.44 9.71 1.76
C VAL A 396 17.22 9.08 2.89
N TYR A 397 17.38 7.75 2.90
CA TYR A 397 18.16 7.07 3.93
C TYR A 397 19.64 7.45 3.82
N ASN A 398 20.20 7.40 2.61
CA ASN A 398 21.59 7.83 2.38
C ASN A 398 21.78 9.33 2.66
N ALA A 399 20.77 10.15 2.35
CA ALA A 399 20.83 11.58 2.68
C ALA A 399 20.85 11.83 4.20
N LEU A 400 20.11 11.04 4.98
CA LEU A 400 20.14 11.08 6.44
C LEU A 400 21.45 10.56 7.02
N GLU A 401 22.05 9.54 6.41
CA GLU A 401 23.37 9.05 6.79
C GLU A 401 24.44 10.15 6.66
N GLY A 402 24.36 10.97 5.61
CA GLY A 402 25.18 12.19 5.45
C GLY A 402 24.91 13.30 6.49
N CYS A 403 23.94 13.11 7.39
CA CYS A 403 23.56 14.00 8.48
C CYS A 403 23.73 13.35 9.86
N SER A 404 24.41 12.20 9.97
CA SER A 404 24.47 11.39 11.19
C SER A 404 24.98 12.14 12.42
N ASP A 405 25.85 13.14 12.24
CA ASP A 405 26.43 13.93 13.34
C ASP A 405 25.36 14.72 14.14
N CYS A 406 24.21 15.00 13.53
CA CYS A 406 23.10 15.71 14.17
C CYS A 406 22.01 14.76 14.70
N ILE A 407 22.08 13.46 14.39
CA ILE A 407 21.01 12.49 14.61
C ILE A 407 21.40 11.54 15.73
N GLU A 408 20.54 11.33 16.71
CA GLU A 408 20.77 10.32 17.76
C GLU A 408 20.47 8.90 17.26
N GLN A 409 19.35 8.75 16.54
CA GLN A 409 18.92 7.48 15.98
C GLN A 409 18.10 7.74 14.71
N PHE A 410 18.30 6.91 13.69
CA PHE A 410 17.39 6.85 12.54
C PHE A 410 17.28 5.44 11.98
N GLY A 411 16.18 5.19 11.27
CA GLY A 411 15.92 3.92 10.60
C GLY A 411 14.85 4.09 9.52
N GLY A 412 14.85 3.18 8.55
CA GLY A 412 13.87 3.19 7.46
C GLY A 412 14.42 2.61 6.17
N HIS A 413 13.87 3.10 5.06
CA HIS A 413 14.15 2.64 3.71
C HIS A 413 14.34 3.84 2.76
N LYS A 414 14.69 3.53 1.51
CA LYS A 414 15.00 4.49 0.44
C LYS A 414 14.05 5.71 0.35
N TYR A 415 12.74 5.52 0.58
CA TYR A 415 11.74 6.58 0.39
C TYR A 415 11.09 7.09 1.68
N ALA A 416 11.37 6.48 2.84
CA ALA A 416 10.76 6.83 4.10
C ALA A 416 11.67 6.44 5.27
N ALA A 417 11.83 7.33 6.24
CA ALA A 417 12.61 7.05 7.45
C ALA A 417 12.01 7.77 8.67
N GLY A 418 12.31 7.25 9.86
CA GLY A 418 12.10 7.92 11.12
C GLY A 418 13.44 8.27 11.76
N LEU A 419 13.50 9.40 12.46
CA LEU A 419 14.70 9.81 13.18
C LEU A 419 14.39 10.56 14.49
N THR A 420 15.38 10.62 15.36
CA THR A 420 15.38 11.44 16.58
C THR A 420 16.64 12.27 16.70
N LEU A 421 16.50 13.50 17.20
CA LEU A 421 17.63 14.39 17.49
C LEU A 421 17.35 15.25 18.73
N LEU A 422 18.42 15.82 19.31
CA LEU A 422 18.32 16.81 20.39
C LEU A 422 17.79 18.14 19.86
N GLU A 423 16.95 18.84 20.63
CA GLU A 423 16.32 20.10 20.21
C GLU A 423 17.33 21.15 19.70
N GLY A 424 18.52 21.23 20.33
CA GLY A 424 19.59 22.15 19.90
C GLY A 424 20.27 21.79 18.57
N GLN A 425 20.08 20.58 18.05
CA GLN A 425 20.65 20.14 16.76
C GLN A 425 19.73 20.42 15.57
N TYR A 426 18.49 20.86 15.79
CA TYR A 426 17.49 21.01 14.74
C TYR A 426 17.95 21.92 13.58
N GLU A 427 18.48 23.11 13.89
CA GLU A 427 18.93 24.05 12.86
C GLU A 427 20.17 23.56 12.11
N ALA A 428 21.11 22.92 12.82
CA ALA A 428 22.30 22.33 12.22
C ALA A 428 21.91 21.19 11.26
N PHE A 429 21.02 20.30 11.70
CA PHE A 429 20.46 19.24 10.88
C PHE A 429 19.78 19.80 9.63
N LYS A 430 18.92 20.81 9.79
CA LYS A 430 18.16 21.41 8.68
C LYS A 430 19.08 21.97 7.59
N GLN A 431 20.18 22.62 7.98
CA GLN A 431 21.17 23.14 7.03
C GLN A 431 21.97 22.02 6.36
N GLN A 432 22.42 21.04 7.15
CA GLN A 432 23.19 19.91 6.64
C GLN A 432 22.35 19.06 5.67
N PHE A 433 21.09 18.81 5.98
CA PHE A 433 20.18 18.03 5.13
C PHE A 433 19.91 18.74 3.80
N GLU A 434 19.65 20.05 3.81
CA GLU A 434 19.51 20.83 2.58
C GLU A 434 20.78 20.75 1.72
N LYS A 435 21.95 20.88 2.34
CA LYS A 435 23.24 20.77 1.64
C LYS A 435 23.40 19.40 0.99
N VAL A 436 23.27 18.32 1.76
CA VAL A 436 23.41 16.94 1.27
C VAL A 436 22.43 16.67 0.13
N VAL A 437 21.17 17.06 0.26
CA VAL A 437 20.17 16.84 -0.80
C VAL A 437 20.50 17.66 -2.04
N SER A 438 20.82 18.96 -1.91
CA SER A 438 21.12 19.82 -3.06
C SER A 438 22.37 19.37 -3.85
N GLU A 439 23.34 18.74 -3.18
CA GLU A 439 24.55 18.19 -3.82
C GLU A 439 24.30 16.82 -4.48
N THR A 440 23.25 16.10 -4.11
CA THR A 440 23.06 14.69 -4.51
C THR A 440 21.80 14.40 -5.31
N ILE A 441 20.76 15.24 -5.24
CA ILE A 441 19.52 15.02 -5.97
C ILE A 441 19.67 15.43 -7.44
N ASP A 442 19.25 14.55 -8.35
CA ASP A 442 19.09 14.94 -9.76
C ASP A 442 17.93 15.95 -9.85
N PRO A 443 18.17 17.18 -10.37
CA PRO A 443 17.13 18.21 -10.48
C PRO A 443 15.87 17.75 -11.23
N ASN A 444 15.99 16.77 -12.12
CA ASN A 444 14.85 16.18 -12.82
C ASN A 444 13.87 15.47 -11.87
N LEU A 445 14.33 15.02 -10.70
CA LEU A 445 13.51 14.36 -9.69
C LEU A 445 12.66 15.35 -8.87
N LEU A 446 12.88 16.66 -9.02
CA LEU A 446 12.06 17.71 -8.40
C LEU A 446 10.80 18.03 -9.21
N THR A 447 10.61 17.37 -10.36
CA THR A 447 9.39 17.48 -11.16
C THR A 447 8.66 16.13 -11.21
N PRO A 448 7.35 16.08 -10.89
CA PRO A 448 6.59 14.84 -10.99
C PRO A 448 6.62 14.26 -12.40
N GLU A 449 6.79 12.94 -12.49
CA GLU A 449 6.80 12.19 -13.74
C GLU A 449 5.50 11.39 -13.92
N ILE A 450 4.88 11.52 -15.10
CA ILE A 450 3.82 10.63 -15.58
C ILE A 450 4.44 9.69 -16.61
N LYS A 451 4.47 8.39 -16.29
CA LYS A 451 4.85 7.35 -17.25
C LYS A 451 3.62 6.99 -18.10
N VAL A 452 3.73 7.23 -19.41
CA VAL A 452 2.69 6.94 -20.39
C VAL A 452 2.97 5.57 -21.01
N ASP A 453 1.98 4.69 -21.04
CA ASP A 453 2.12 3.34 -21.60
C ASP A 453 2.08 3.34 -23.13
N ALA A 454 1.18 4.13 -23.72
CA ALA A 454 1.06 4.25 -25.18
C ALA A 454 0.51 5.62 -25.59
N ARG A 455 0.95 6.05 -26.78
CA ARG A 455 0.30 7.13 -27.52
C ARG A 455 -0.84 6.54 -28.35
N ILE A 456 -2.03 7.10 -28.25
CA ILE A 456 -3.22 6.65 -28.98
C ILE A 456 -3.97 7.84 -29.58
N GLU A 457 -4.83 7.56 -30.55
CA GLU A 457 -5.85 8.49 -31.01
C GLU A 457 -7.20 8.22 -30.33
N LEU A 458 -8.10 9.21 -30.32
CA LEU A 458 -9.46 9.02 -29.80
C LEU A 458 -10.23 7.97 -30.60
N THR A 459 -9.84 7.73 -31.86
CA THR A 459 -10.37 6.67 -32.73
C THR A 459 -10.09 5.26 -32.23
N ASP A 460 -8.99 5.07 -31.51
CA ASP A 460 -8.62 3.78 -30.91
C ASP A 460 -9.51 3.47 -29.68
N ILE A 461 -10.17 4.49 -29.11
CA ILE A 461 -10.94 4.39 -27.87
C ILE A 461 -12.33 3.82 -28.17
N THR A 462 -12.44 2.50 -28.08
CA THR A 462 -13.69 1.77 -28.29
C THR A 462 -14.24 1.14 -27.01
N PRO A 463 -15.55 0.84 -26.93
CA PRO A 463 -16.11 0.04 -25.84
C PRO A 463 -15.43 -1.34 -25.70
N LYS A 464 -14.98 -1.94 -26.81
CA LYS A 464 -14.21 -3.20 -26.81
C LYS A 464 -12.88 -3.03 -26.07
N LEU A 465 -12.13 -1.96 -26.36
CA LEU A 465 -10.87 -1.65 -25.69
C LEU A 465 -11.07 -1.51 -24.18
N LEU A 466 -12.04 -0.69 -23.76
CA LEU A 466 -12.35 -0.48 -22.35
C LEU A 466 -12.72 -1.79 -21.63
N ARG A 467 -13.56 -2.63 -22.24
CA ARG A 467 -13.94 -3.94 -21.69
C ARG A 467 -12.75 -4.88 -21.50
N ILE A 468 -11.75 -4.83 -22.38
CA ILE A 468 -10.53 -5.64 -22.23
C ILE A 468 -9.62 -5.04 -21.16
N ILE A 469 -9.41 -3.73 -21.13
CA ILE A 469 -8.61 -3.05 -20.09
C ILE A 469 -9.18 -3.32 -18.70
N LYS A 470 -10.51 -3.33 -18.52
CA LYS A 470 -11.12 -3.69 -17.25
C LYS A 470 -10.71 -5.07 -16.74
N GLN A 471 -10.49 -6.04 -17.63
CA GLN A 471 -10.03 -7.38 -17.26
C GLN A 471 -8.56 -7.42 -16.81
N PHE A 472 -7.81 -6.32 -16.94
CA PHE A 472 -6.47 -6.21 -16.36
C PHE A 472 -6.53 -6.04 -14.84
N ALA A 473 -7.66 -5.61 -14.29
CA ALA A 473 -7.85 -5.55 -12.85
C ALA A 473 -7.63 -6.93 -12.18
N PRO A 474 -7.23 -6.98 -10.90
CA PRO A 474 -6.97 -5.86 -10.00
C PRO A 474 -5.74 -5.02 -10.40
N PHE A 475 -5.86 -3.69 -10.30
CA PHE A 475 -4.78 -2.75 -10.57
C PHE A 475 -4.05 -2.37 -9.27
N GLY A 476 -2.73 -2.23 -9.35
CA GLY A 476 -1.86 -1.82 -8.26
C GLY A 476 -0.39 -1.83 -8.71
N PRO A 477 0.58 -1.71 -7.80
CA PRO A 477 2.00 -1.77 -8.13
C PRO A 477 2.33 -2.99 -9.01
N GLY A 478 3.20 -2.84 -10.01
CA GLY A 478 3.47 -3.89 -11.01
C GLY A 478 2.37 -4.10 -12.07
N ASN A 479 1.13 -3.70 -11.81
CA ASN A 479 0.02 -3.74 -12.76
C ASN A 479 -0.86 -2.49 -12.63
N MET A 480 -0.30 -1.31 -12.88
CA MET A 480 -1.03 -0.05 -12.78
C MET A 480 -2.09 0.06 -13.90
N THR A 481 -3.14 0.85 -13.68
CA THR A 481 -4.09 1.20 -14.74
C THR A 481 -3.35 1.85 -15.91
N PRO A 482 -3.59 1.44 -17.17
CA PRO A 482 -2.95 2.02 -18.33
C PRO A 482 -3.15 3.54 -18.42
N ILE A 483 -2.05 4.26 -18.65
CA ILE A 483 -2.03 5.70 -18.93
C ILE A 483 -1.70 5.90 -20.40
N PHE A 484 -2.57 6.63 -21.09
CA PHE A 484 -2.45 6.95 -22.50
C PHE A 484 -2.13 8.43 -22.69
N MET A 485 -1.58 8.75 -23.86
CA MET A 485 -1.40 10.12 -24.32
C MET A 485 -2.05 10.29 -25.69
N ALA A 486 -2.74 11.40 -25.89
CA ALA A 486 -3.18 11.83 -27.21
C ALA A 486 -2.76 13.29 -27.44
N GLU A 487 -2.39 13.60 -28.68
CA GLU A 487 -1.89 14.91 -29.09
C GLU A 487 -2.89 15.60 -30.01
N ASN A 488 -2.79 16.92 -30.11
CA ASN A 488 -3.66 17.75 -30.96
C ASN A 488 -5.16 17.60 -30.67
N LEU A 489 -5.52 17.47 -29.39
CA LEU A 489 -6.90 17.43 -28.93
C LEU A 489 -7.51 18.85 -28.93
N HIS A 490 -8.81 18.93 -29.16
CA HIS A 490 -9.57 20.17 -29.01
C HIS A 490 -10.77 19.93 -28.09
N ASP A 491 -11.12 20.93 -27.29
CA ASP A 491 -12.42 20.96 -26.61
C ASP A 491 -13.50 21.49 -27.56
N THR A 492 -14.72 20.97 -27.46
CA THR A 492 -15.84 21.40 -28.31
C THR A 492 -16.34 22.83 -28.02
N GLY A 493 -15.80 23.49 -26.98
CA GLY A 493 -16.34 24.71 -26.36
C GLY A 493 -17.20 24.43 -25.13
N TYR A 494 -17.18 23.19 -24.61
CA TYR A 494 -17.92 22.77 -23.41
C TYR A 494 -17.13 22.98 -22.11
N GLY A 495 -15.81 23.12 -22.21
CA GLY A 495 -14.89 23.10 -21.08
C GLY A 495 -15.32 24.02 -19.93
N LYS A 496 -15.35 23.47 -18.70
CA LYS A 496 -15.71 24.22 -17.50
C LYS A 496 -15.07 23.67 -16.24
N GLY A 497 -14.92 24.56 -15.26
CA GLY A 497 -14.67 24.20 -13.87
C GLY A 497 -15.90 23.51 -13.25
N VAL A 498 -15.68 22.50 -12.41
CA VAL A 498 -16.72 21.81 -11.63
C VAL A 498 -16.20 21.49 -10.22
N GLY A 499 -17.13 21.19 -9.31
CA GLY A 499 -16.82 20.97 -7.90
C GLY A 499 -16.72 22.27 -7.11
N GLU A 500 -16.37 22.15 -5.83
CA GLU A 500 -16.17 23.31 -4.95
C GLU A 500 -15.04 24.20 -5.51
N ASN A 501 -15.29 25.50 -5.60
CA ASN A 501 -14.36 26.51 -6.14
C ASN A 501 -13.81 26.16 -7.54
N GLU A 502 -14.59 25.47 -8.38
CA GLU A 502 -14.17 25.09 -9.74
C GLU A 502 -12.88 24.24 -9.79
N LYS A 503 -12.59 23.52 -8.70
CA LYS A 503 -11.34 22.76 -8.51
C LYS A 503 -11.07 21.70 -9.58
N HIS A 504 -12.08 21.20 -10.27
CA HIS A 504 -11.97 20.12 -11.25
C HIS A 504 -12.31 20.59 -12.65
N LEU A 505 -11.71 19.98 -13.67
CA LEU A 505 -11.89 20.34 -15.07
C LEU A 505 -12.76 19.31 -15.78
N LYS A 506 -13.87 19.73 -16.39
CA LYS A 506 -14.69 18.88 -17.25
C LYS A 506 -14.62 19.37 -18.69
N LEU A 507 -14.31 18.46 -19.62
CA LEU A 507 -14.14 18.76 -21.05
C LEU A 507 -14.99 17.81 -21.92
N SER A 508 -15.15 18.19 -23.18
CA SER A 508 -15.69 17.34 -24.25
C SER A 508 -14.71 17.38 -25.41
N LEU A 509 -13.96 16.29 -25.58
CA LEU A 509 -12.76 16.24 -26.41
C LEU A 509 -13.07 15.70 -27.80
N VAL A 510 -12.49 16.32 -28.82
CA VAL A 510 -12.54 15.87 -30.22
C VAL A 510 -11.12 15.83 -30.81
N GLN A 511 -10.94 14.92 -31.76
CA GLN A 511 -9.71 14.76 -32.52
C GLN A 511 -10.10 14.30 -33.94
N ASN A 512 -9.44 14.83 -34.97
CA ASN A 512 -9.58 14.37 -36.36
C ASN A 512 -11.03 14.26 -36.90
N GLY A 513 -11.96 15.10 -36.42
CA GLY A 513 -13.36 15.10 -36.88
C GLY A 513 -14.25 13.98 -36.32
N MET A 514 -13.77 13.19 -35.35
CA MET A 514 -14.56 12.19 -34.63
C MET A 514 -15.59 12.83 -33.66
N GLY A 515 -16.62 12.07 -33.31
CA GLY A 515 -17.53 12.41 -32.21
C GLY A 515 -16.82 12.66 -30.89
N SER A 516 -17.42 13.44 -30.00
CA SER A 516 -16.75 13.86 -28.78
C SER A 516 -16.75 12.78 -27.69
N ILE A 517 -15.67 12.74 -26.90
CA ILE A 517 -15.56 11.91 -25.71
C ILE A 517 -15.49 12.84 -24.49
N GLY A 518 -16.31 12.55 -23.47
CA GLY A 518 -16.27 13.30 -22.22
C GLY A 518 -14.94 13.09 -21.49
N ALA A 519 -14.47 14.12 -20.78
CA ALA A 519 -13.27 14.01 -19.94
C ALA A 519 -13.44 14.71 -18.58
N ILE A 520 -12.80 14.18 -17.55
CA ILE A 520 -12.77 14.75 -16.19
C ILE A 520 -11.34 14.74 -15.66
N GLY A 521 -10.87 15.91 -15.22
CA GLY A 521 -9.58 16.10 -14.56
C GLY A 521 -9.78 16.57 -13.12
N PHE A 522 -9.49 15.70 -12.16
CA PHE A 522 -9.52 16.07 -10.75
C PHE A 522 -8.33 16.96 -10.42
N ASN A 523 -8.57 18.06 -9.71
CA ASN A 523 -7.59 19.10 -9.37
C ASN A 523 -6.94 19.78 -10.58
N LEU A 524 -7.58 19.78 -11.75
CA LEU A 524 -7.07 20.42 -12.98
C LEU A 524 -7.85 21.69 -13.36
N GLY A 525 -8.68 22.25 -12.48
CA GLY A 525 -9.54 23.42 -12.76
C GLY A 525 -8.78 24.62 -13.34
N GLU A 526 -7.61 24.93 -12.77
CA GLU A 526 -6.74 26.03 -13.22
C GLU A 526 -6.22 25.86 -14.66
N LYS A 527 -6.25 24.64 -15.19
CA LYS A 527 -5.83 24.33 -16.57
C LYS A 527 -6.91 24.57 -17.62
N LEU A 528 -8.10 25.05 -17.25
CA LEU A 528 -9.16 25.40 -18.20
C LEU A 528 -8.65 26.34 -19.31
N SER A 529 -7.81 27.30 -18.95
CA SER A 529 -7.22 28.29 -19.88
C SER A 529 -6.37 27.68 -21.01
N VAL A 530 -5.79 26.50 -20.79
CA VAL A 530 -5.03 25.73 -21.79
C VAL A 530 -5.93 25.25 -22.92
N THR A 531 -7.17 24.89 -22.58
CA THR A 531 -8.15 24.30 -23.49
C THR A 531 -9.12 25.32 -24.12
N ALA A 532 -9.10 26.56 -23.61
CA ALA A 532 -10.02 27.61 -24.02
C ALA A 532 -9.83 28.02 -25.49
N ASN A 533 -10.86 28.65 -26.06
CA ASN A 533 -10.84 29.18 -27.43
C ASN A 533 -10.52 28.13 -28.53
N LYS A 534 -10.85 26.86 -28.28
CA LYS A 534 -10.59 25.73 -29.20
C LYS A 534 -9.10 25.55 -29.54
N LYS A 535 -8.21 25.98 -28.65
CA LYS A 535 -6.78 25.70 -28.78
C LYS A 535 -6.54 24.19 -28.85
N SER A 536 -5.56 23.81 -29.65
CA SER A 536 -5.08 22.43 -29.65
C SER A 536 -4.23 22.21 -28.40
N PHE A 537 -4.29 21.02 -27.81
CA PHE A 537 -3.50 20.65 -26.65
C PHE A 537 -3.24 19.14 -26.62
N ASP A 538 -2.23 18.74 -25.86
CA ASP A 538 -1.99 17.33 -25.56
C ASP A 538 -2.59 16.98 -24.20
N ALA A 539 -2.99 15.73 -24.03
CA ALA A 539 -3.44 15.23 -22.73
C ALA A 539 -2.91 13.83 -22.43
N VAL A 540 -2.67 13.58 -21.15
CA VAL A 540 -2.43 12.24 -20.60
C VAL A 540 -3.62 11.83 -19.73
N PHE A 541 -4.11 10.61 -19.91
CA PHE A 541 -5.35 10.15 -19.31
C PHE A 541 -5.39 8.64 -19.13
N SER A 542 -6.24 8.17 -18.22
CA SER A 542 -6.71 6.78 -18.20
C SER A 542 -8.12 6.70 -18.77
N LEU A 543 -8.52 5.53 -19.27
CA LEU A 543 -9.92 5.27 -19.60
C LEU A 543 -10.71 4.95 -18.33
N ASP A 544 -11.92 5.47 -18.22
CA ASP A 544 -12.81 5.26 -17.09
C ASP A 544 -14.27 5.13 -17.55
N GLU A 545 -15.14 4.72 -16.64
CA GLU A 545 -16.59 4.75 -16.85
C GLU A 545 -17.23 5.83 -15.97
N ASN A 546 -18.08 6.62 -16.60
CA ASN A 546 -18.97 7.53 -15.89
C ASN A 546 -20.36 6.92 -15.84
N GLU A 547 -20.79 6.59 -14.63
CA GLU A 547 -22.15 6.18 -14.33
C GLU A 547 -22.96 7.36 -13.81
N TRP A 548 -24.02 7.72 -14.54
CA TRP A 548 -24.91 8.80 -14.16
C TRP A 548 -26.36 8.41 -14.46
N GLN A 549 -27.22 8.43 -13.43
CA GLN A 549 -28.64 8.07 -13.54
C GLN A 549 -28.86 6.69 -14.20
N GLY A 550 -28.05 5.69 -13.82
CA GLY A 550 -28.12 4.33 -14.35
C GLY A 550 -27.64 4.18 -15.80
N ARG A 551 -27.04 5.23 -16.40
CA ARG A 551 -26.37 5.15 -17.71
C ARG A 551 -24.87 5.15 -17.51
N VAL A 552 -24.22 4.09 -17.98
CA VAL A 552 -22.77 3.95 -18.03
C VAL A 552 -22.26 4.46 -19.38
N SER A 553 -21.24 5.31 -19.33
CA SER A 553 -20.63 5.92 -20.52
C SER A 553 -19.11 5.94 -20.39
N LEU A 554 -18.41 5.75 -21.51
CA LEU A 554 -16.95 5.88 -21.55
C LEU A 554 -16.55 7.33 -21.32
N GLN A 555 -15.55 7.54 -20.45
CA GLN A 555 -14.96 8.86 -20.19
C GLN A 555 -13.44 8.77 -20.12
N LEU A 556 -12.75 9.88 -20.43
CA LEU A 556 -11.31 10.03 -20.16
C LEU A 556 -11.12 10.65 -18.77
N LYS A 557 -10.31 10.01 -17.93
CA LYS A 557 -9.88 10.57 -16.65
C LYS A 557 -8.51 11.22 -16.83
N LEU A 558 -8.51 12.54 -16.98
CA LEU A 558 -7.32 13.34 -17.24
C LEU A 558 -6.39 13.29 -16.02
N LYS A 559 -5.11 13.06 -16.30
CA LYS A 559 -4.01 13.15 -15.32
C LYS A 559 -3.27 14.48 -15.45
N ASP A 560 -3.07 14.93 -16.68
CA ASP A 560 -2.41 16.20 -16.98
C ASP A 560 -2.74 16.65 -18.41
N LEU A 561 -2.57 17.94 -18.68
CA LEU A 561 -2.69 18.54 -20.01
C LEU A 561 -1.72 19.71 -20.20
N ARG A 562 -1.26 19.90 -21.45
CA ARG A 562 -0.34 20.97 -21.86
C ARG A 562 -0.71 21.48 -23.25
N GLY A 563 -0.56 22.78 -23.47
CA GLY A 563 -0.85 23.45 -24.74
C GLY A 563 0.39 23.74 -25.56
#